data_AF-H6Q7Y8-F1
#
_entry.id   AF-H6Q7Y8-F1
#
_cell.length_a   1.000
_cell.length_b   1.000
_cell.length_c   1.000
_cell.angle_alpha   90.00
_cell.angle_beta   90.00
_cell.angle_gamma   90.00
#
_symmetry.space_group_name_H-M   'P 1'
#
loop_
_entity.id
_entity.type
_entity.pdbx_description
1 polymer ?
#
loop_
_entity_poly.entity_id
_entity_poly.type
_entity_poly.pdbx_seq_one_letter_code
_entity_poly.pdbx_strand_id
1 'polypeptide(L)'
;MNEVLKEILLKQKRELERLKKEGWRFHIPPPKPAKWRPVEIPLVKLAKALDITYKRPEYWDLCRDLENPLKCYRLLVKRLRDKELFSAFLQALMSGGDVKTVVELVEKGDKKGLEEYTYSRFMK
;
A
#
# COMPACT_ATOMS: atom_id res chain seq x y z
N MET A 1 5.07 -45.55 -36.80
CA MET A 1 5.02 -44.48 -35.78
C MET A 1 6.39 -44.12 -35.16
N ASN A 2 7.50 -44.80 -35.53
CA ASN A 2 8.82 -44.61 -34.91
C ASN A 2 9.84 -43.80 -35.72
N GLU A 3 9.62 -43.56 -37.01
CA GLU A 3 10.59 -42.82 -37.86
C GLU A 3 10.44 -41.31 -37.74
N VAL A 4 9.21 -40.80 -37.72
CA VAL A 4 8.90 -39.38 -37.54
C VAL A 4 9.45 -38.86 -36.20
N LEU A 5 9.30 -39.66 -35.14
CA LEU A 5 9.83 -39.35 -33.80
C LEU A 5 11.37 -39.30 -33.79
N LYS A 6 12.03 -40.20 -34.53
CA LYS A 6 13.50 -40.19 -34.67
C LYS A 6 13.98 -38.96 -35.43
N GLU A 7 13.29 -38.55 -36.50
CA GLU A 7 13.64 -37.34 -37.25
C GLU A 7 13.48 -36.06 -36.42
N ILE A 8 12.41 -35.97 -35.62
CA ILE A 8 12.17 -34.82 -34.72
C ILE A 8 13.29 -34.74 -33.68
N LEU A 9 13.63 -35.86 -33.04
CA LEU A 9 14.72 -35.90 -32.06
C LEU A 9 16.08 -35.54 -32.69
N LEU A 10 16.33 -35.98 -33.93
CA LEU A 10 17.57 -35.65 -34.63
C LEU A 10 17.66 -34.16 -34.97
N LYS A 11 16.54 -33.54 -35.39
CA LYS A 11 16.46 -32.09 -35.63
C LYS A 11 16.70 -31.31 -34.35
N GLN A 12 16.04 -31.66 -33.25
CA GLN A 12 16.22 -31.01 -31.95
C GLN A 12 17.68 -31.12 -31.45
N LYS A 13 18.33 -32.28 -31.65
CA LYS A 13 19.73 -32.47 -31.28
C LYS A 13 20.68 -31.55 -32.06
N ARG A 14 20.45 -31.40 -33.37
CA ARG A 14 21.24 -30.49 -34.22
C ARG A 14 21.04 -29.03 -33.84
N GLU A 15 19.81 -28.65 -33.50
CA GLU A 15 19.47 -27.30 -33.05
C GLU A 15 20.13 -26.97 -31.71
N LEU A 16 20.13 -27.92 -30.76
CA LEU A 16 20.85 -27.81 -29.49
C LEU A 16 22.37 -27.68 -29.67
N GLU A 17 22.97 -28.45 -30.58
CA GLU A 17 24.39 -28.32 -30.90
C GLU A 17 24.71 -26.96 -31.55
N ARG A 18 23.80 -26.44 -32.37
CA ARG A 18 23.92 -25.12 -32.98
C ARG A 18 23.86 -24.02 -31.93
N LEU A 19 22.88 -24.07 -31.02
CA LEU A 19 22.76 -23.13 -29.89
C LEU A 19 23.97 -23.19 -28.95
N LYS A 20 24.52 -24.39 -28.70
CA LYS A 20 25.78 -24.54 -27.94
C LYS A 20 26.97 -23.88 -28.66
N LYS A 21 27.09 -24.03 -29.97
CA LYS A 21 28.16 -23.40 -30.79
C LYS A 21 28.00 -21.90 -30.93
N GLU A 22 26.77 -21.41 -31.01
CA GLU A 22 26.43 -19.97 -31.05
C GLU A 22 26.66 -19.29 -29.69
N GLY A 23 27.14 -20.04 -28.69
CA GLY A 23 27.54 -19.48 -27.41
C GLY A 23 26.35 -18.86 -26.70
N TRP A 24 25.17 -19.51 -26.79
CA TRP A 24 24.00 -19.17 -25.97
C TRP A 24 24.36 -19.36 -24.50
N ARG A 25 25.00 -18.33 -23.96
CA ARG A 25 25.31 -18.20 -22.55
C ARG A 25 23.98 -17.88 -21.91
N PHE A 26 23.41 -18.84 -21.19
CA PHE A 26 22.40 -18.53 -20.20
C PHE A 26 22.92 -17.35 -19.39
N HIS A 27 22.29 -16.18 -19.53
CA HIS A 27 22.50 -15.10 -18.59
C HIS A 27 21.91 -15.58 -17.27
N ILE A 28 22.71 -16.32 -16.51
CA ILE A 28 22.44 -16.55 -15.11
C ILE A 28 22.69 -15.18 -14.49
N PRO A 29 21.65 -14.48 -13.98
CA PRO A 29 21.89 -13.24 -13.27
C PRO A 29 22.89 -13.54 -12.15
N PRO A 30 23.84 -12.62 -11.89
CA PRO A 30 24.84 -12.84 -10.86
C PRO A 30 24.13 -13.23 -9.54
N PRO A 31 24.71 -14.15 -8.75
CA PRO A 31 24.13 -14.51 -7.46
C PRO A 31 23.90 -13.24 -6.65
N LYS A 32 22.76 -13.15 -5.95
CA LYS A 32 22.45 -12.01 -5.10
C LYS A 32 23.66 -11.72 -4.20
N PRO A 33 24.07 -10.46 -4.03
CA PRO A 33 25.26 -10.14 -3.25
C PRO A 33 25.16 -10.74 -1.85
N ALA A 34 26.27 -11.27 -1.33
CA ALA A 34 26.34 -12.02 -0.08
C ALA A 34 25.82 -11.27 1.17
N LYS A 35 25.61 -9.96 1.05
CA LYS A 35 25.07 -9.09 2.09
C LYS A 35 23.94 -8.21 1.57
N TRP A 36 23.07 -8.73 0.70
CA TRP A 36 21.82 -8.04 0.40
C TRP A 36 20.99 -7.95 1.69
N ARG A 37 20.98 -6.76 2.30
CA ARG A 37 20.07 -6.43 3.38
C ARG A 37 18.95 -5.61 2.76
N PRO A 38 17.69 -6.07 2.78
CA PRO A 38 16.60 -5.18 2.43
C PRO A 38 16.68 -3.99 3.39
N VAL A 39 16.89 -2.80 2.85
CA VAL A 39 16.69 -1.58 3.62
C VAL A 39 15.19 -1.55 3.92
N GLU A 40 14.82 -1.55 5.18
CA GLU A 40 13.44 -1.30 5.57
C GLU A 40 13.10 0.14 5.17
N ILE A 41 12.39 0.29 4.06
CA ILE A 41 11.89 1.58 3.61
C ILE A 41 10.53 1.79 4.31
N PRO A 42 10.37 2.84 5.11
CA PRO A 42 9.06 3.19 5.67
C PRO A 42 8.03 3.30 4.55
N LEU A 43 6.87 2.66 4.73
CA LEU A 43 5.83 2.57 3.70
C LEU A 43 5.40 3.94 3.15
N VAL A 44 5.46 5.00 3.95
CA VAL A 44 5.18 6.38 3.52
C VAL A 44 6.21 6.87 2.49
N LYS A 45 7.50 6.59 2.71
CA LYS A 45 8.57 6.94 1.76
C LYS A 45 8.45 6.11 0.48
N LEU A 46 8.09 4.83 0.62
CA LEU A 46 7.86 3.95 -0.53
C LEU A 46 6.67 4.42 -1.37
N ALA A 47 5.55 4.78 -0.74
CA ALA A 47 4.37 5.30 -1.42
C ALA A 47 4.69 6.57 -2.21
N LYS A 48 5.46 7.49 -1.62
CA LYS A 48 5.93 8.70 -2.32
C LYS A 48 6.87 8.38 -3.48
N ALA A 49 7.80 7.44 -3.31
CA ALA A 49 8.76 7.06 -4.35
C ALA A 49 8.10 6.35 -5.55
N LEU A 50 7.00 5.63 -5.30
CA LEU A 50 6.21 4.93 -6.30
C LEU A 50 5.05 5.77 -6.87
N ASP A 51 4.97 7.05 -6.50
CA ASP A 51 3.88 7.97 -6.86
C ASP A 51 2.48 7.38 -6.61
N ILE A 52 2.33 6.66 -5.49
CA ILE A 52 1.08 5.99 -5.14
C ILE A 52 0.07 7.04 -4.69
N THR A 53 -1.03 7.14 -5.42
CA THR A 53 -2.20 7.90 -4.99
C THR A 53 -3.00 7.09 -3.95
N TYR A 54 -3.21 7.65 -2.76
CA TYR A 54 -4.08 7.04 -1.76
C TYR A 54 -5.52 7.02 -2.23
N LYS A 55 -6.25 5.92 -1.95
CA LYS A 55 -7.65 5.76 -2.35
C LYS A 55 -8.58 6.85 -1.82
N ARG A 56 -8.25 7.44 -0.67
CA ARG A 56 -8.97 8.58 -0.06
C ARG A 56 -7.95 9.66 0.33
N PRO A 57 -7.51 10.51 -0.62
CA PRO A 57 -6.44 11.47 -0.37
C PRO A 57 -6.77 12.44 0.76
N GLU A 58 -8.05 12.76 0.97
CA GLU A 58 -8.52 13.66 2.03
C GLU A 58 -8.17 13.12 3.42
N TYR A 59 -8.27 11.80 3.62
CA TYR A 59 -7.91 11.16 4.89
C TYR A 59 -6.39 11.15 5.08
N TRP A 60 -5.64 11.04 3.99
CA TRP A 60 -4.19 11.13 4.06
C TRP A 60 -3.76 12.54 4.45
N ASP A 61 -4.34 13.56 3.83
CA ASP A 61 -4.03 14.96 4.11
C ASP A 61 -4.33 15.34 5.56
N LEU A 62 -5.43 14.85 6.14
CA LEU A 62 -5.73 15.02 7.56
C LEU A 62 -4.68 14.37 8.48
N CYS A 63 -4.14 13.21 8.08
CA CYS A 63 -3.26 12.41 8.93
C CYS A 63 -1.77 12.74 8.77
N ARG A 64 -1.37 13.45 7.72
CA ARG A 64 0.05 13.60 7.31
C ARG A 64 0.95 14.24 8.36
N ASP A 65 0.38 15.10 9.19
CA ASP A 65 1.09 15.89 10.20
C ASP A 65 1.05 15.25 11.61
N LEU A 66 0.43 14.06 11.74
CA LEU A 66 0.40 13.29 12.99
C LEU A 66 1.64 12.40 13.14
N GLU A 67 1.91 11.94 14.36
CA GLU A 67 3.06 11.08 14.69
C GLU A 67 3.13 9.79 13.84
N ASN A 68 1.98 9.20 13.51
CA ASN A 68 1.89 8.02 12.65
C ASN A 68 0.80 8.18 11.58
N PRO A 69 1.13 8.85 10.45
CA PRO A 69 0.15 9.17 9.40
C PRO A 69 -0.50 7.93 8.78
N LEU A 70 0.28 6.87 8.61
CA LEU A 70 -0.21 5.63 8.01
C LEU A 70 -1.18 4.89 8.93
N LYS A 71 -0.91 4.87 10.25
CA LYS A 71 -1.83 4.30 11.24
C LYS A 71 -3.15 5.08 11.22
N CYS A 72 -3.09 6.41 11.25
CA CYS A 72 -4.27 7.27 11.16
C CYS A 72 -5.06 7.04 9.87
N TYR A 73 -4.40 7.06 8.70
CA TYR A 73 -5.06 6.83 7.42
C TYR A 73 -5.78 5.48 7.37
N ARG A 74 -5.10 4.40 7.78
CA ARG A 74 -5.68 3.06 7.82
C ARG A 74 -6.87 2.98 8.77
N LEU A 75 -6.79 3.67 9.91
CA LEU A 75 -7.89 3.75 10.86
C LEU A 75 -9.12 4.41 10.23
N LEU A 76 -8.95 5.60 9.62
CA LEU A 76 -10.05 6.33 8.99
C LEU A 76 -10.69 5.53 7.86
N VAL A 77 -9.89 4.91 6.97
CA VAL A 77 -10.40 4.03 5.90
C VAL A 77 -11.18 2.82 6.44
N LYS A 78 -10.81 2.31 7.61
CA LYS A 78 -11.46 1.16 8.24
C LYS A 78 -12.75 1.54 8.97
N ARG A 79 -12.71 2.60 9.79
CA ARG A 79 -13.79 2.99 10.72
C ARG A 79 -14.86 3.83 10.05
N LEU A 80 -14.50 4.76 9.16
CA LEU A 80 -15.45 5.66 8.49
C LEU A 80 -16.19 5.00 7.31
N ARG A 81 -16.44 3.70 7.39
CA ARG A 81 -17.38 2.99 6.52
C ARG A 81 -18.81 3.09 7.05
N ASP A 82 -18.95 3.25 8.36
CA ASP A 82 -20.21 3.57 9.02
C ASP A 82 -20.61 5.01 8.67
N LYS A 83 -21.82 5.16 8.10
CA LYS A 83 -22.35 6.46 7.65
C LYS A 83 -22.61 7.41 8.81
N GLU A 84 -23.06 6.90 9.96
CA GLU A 84 -23.38 7.76 11.10
C GLU A 84 -22.10 8.27 11.76
N LEU A 85 -21.12 7.38 11.94
CA LEU A 85 -19.81 7.76 12.46
C LEU A 85 -19.10 8.73 11.51
N PHE A 86 -19.23 8.52 10.19
CA PHE A 86 -18.70 9.43 9.18
C PHE A 86 -19.34 10.82 9.25
N SER A 87 -20.66 10.89 9.42
CA SER A 87 -21.37 12.16 9.56
C SER A 87 -20.90 12.93 10.80
N ALA A 88 -20.83 12.27 11.96
CA ALA A 88 -20.35 12.88 13.19
C ALA A 88 -18.87 13.31 13.10
N PHE A 89 -18.03 12.50 12.45
CA PHE A 89 -16.64 12.83 12.16
C PHE A 89 -16.50 14.11 11.32
N LEU A 90 -17.27 14.23 10.23
CA LEU A 90 -17.22 15.42 9.38
C LEU A 90 -17.70 16.66 10.14
N GLN A 91 -18.78 16.56 10.91
CA GLN A 91 -19.28 17.68 11.73
C GLN A 91 -18.23 18.14 12.75
N ALA A 92 -17.54 17.20 13.40
CA ALA A 92 -16.47 17.51 14.33
C ALA A 92 -15.30 18.24 13.68
N LEU A 93 -14.89 17.84 12.47
CA LEU A 93 -13.84 18.56 11.73
C LEU A 93 -14.31 19.94 11.25
N MET A 94 -15.52 20.04 10.70
CA MET A 94 -16.08 21.30 10.18
C MET A 94 -16.29 22.35 11.27
N SER A 95 -16.51 21.93 12.53
CA SER A 95 -16.58 22.82 13.69
C SER A 95 -15.21 23.29 14.20
N GLY A 96 -14.12 23.02 13.47
CA GLY A 96 -12.76 23.37 13.88
C GLY A 96 -12.20 22.45 14.96
N GLY A 97 -12.71 21.21 15.04
CA GLY A 97 -12.20 20.20 15.94
C GLY A 97 -10.73 19.86 15.66
N ASP A 98 -9.97 19.62 16.72
CA ASP A 98 -8.58 19.18 16.60
C ASP A 98 -8.53 17.76 16.00
N VAL A 99 -7.75 17.60 14.93
CA VAL A 99 -7.71 16.36 14.15
C VAL A 99 -7.29 15.17 15.02
N LYS A 100 -6.33 15.36 15.93
CA LYS A 100 -5.86 14.28 16.81
C LYS A 100 -7.01 13.79 17.71
N THR A 101 -7.71 14.72 18.36
CA THR A 101 -8.85 14.41 19.23
C THR A 101 -9.98 13.71 18.47
N VAL A 102 -10.32 14.21 17.27
CA VAL A 102 -11.38 13.65 16.43
C VAL A 102 -11.02 12.22 15.98
N VAL A 103 -9.76 11.99 15.57
CA VAL A 103 -9.27 10.67 15.18
C VAL A 103 -9.30 9.68 16.35
N GLU A 104 -8.97 10.11 17.57
CA GLU A 104 -9.05 9.29 18.77
C GLU A 104 -10.49 8.85 19.09
N LEU A 105 -11.47 9.73 18.90
CA LEU A 105 -12.89 9.39 19.05
C LEU A 105 -13.36 8.40 17.97
N VAL A 106 -12.89 8.57 16.72
CA VAL A 106 -13.13 7.59 15.64
C VAL A 106 -12.46 6.25 15.93
N GLU A 107 -11.29 6.23 16.58
CA GLU A 107 -10.61 4.99 16.97
C GLU A 107 -11.46 4.15 17.91
N LYS A 108 -12.09 4.82 18.89
CA LYS A 108 -13.02 4.25 19.86
C LYS A 108 -14.37 3.89 19.23
N GLY A 109 -14.71 4.45 18.07
CA GLY A 109 -16.05 4.36 17.48
C GLY A 109 -17.09 5.14 18.27
N ASP A 110 -16.65 6.15 19.01
CA ASP A 110 -17.48 6.91 19.94
C ASP A 110 -18.22 8.05 19.20
N LYS A 111 -19.32 7.70 18.54
CA LYS A 111 -20.18 8.66 17.84
C LYS A 111 -20.69 9.75 18.78
N LYS A 112 -21.15 9.36 19.97
CA LYS A 112 -21.71 10.31 20.95
C LYS A 112 -20.65 11.28 21.43
N GLY A 113 -19.44 10.80 21.69
CA GLY A 113 -18.29 11.64 22.01
C GLY A 113 -17.93 12.62 20.89
N LEU A 114 -18.06 12.23 19.62
CA LEU A 114 -17.88 13.16 18.48
C LEU A 114 -18.95 14.26 18.46
N GLU A 115 -20.21 13.91 18.71
CA GLU A 115 -21.31 14.88 18.78
C GLU A 115 -21.12 15.85 19.95
N GLU A 116 -20.85 15.34 21.15
CA GLU A 116 -20.58 16.15 22.34
C GLU A 116 -19.38 17.08 22.14
N TYR A 117 -18.30 16.56 21.55
CA TYR A 117 -17.13 17.35 21.20
C TYR A 117 -17.47 18.48 20.21
N THR A 118 -18.27 18.17 19.19
CA THR A 118 -18.75 19.15 18.21
C THR A 118 -19.58 20.25 18.88
N TYR A 119 -20.55 19.90 19.73
CA TYR A 119 -21.37 20.87 20.47
C TYR A 119 -20.51 21.77 21.37
N SER A 120 -19.49 21.21 22.03
CA SER A 120 -18.58 22.00 22.88
C SER A 120 -17.80 23.07 22.12
N ARG A 121 -17.65 22.92 20.79
CA ARG A 121 -16.97 23.90 19.93
C ARG A 121 -17.86 25.05 19.51
N PHE A 122 -19.17 24.81 19.35
CA PHE A 122 -20.14 25.87 19.02
C PHE A 122 -20.50 26.76 20.22
N MET A 123 -20.27 26.29 21.44
CA MET A 123 -20.58 27.02 22.68
C MET A 123 -19.43 27.91 23.18
N LYS A 124 -18.33 28.00 22.42
CA LYS A 124 -17.19 28.90 22.68
C LYS A 124 -17.25 30.12 21.78
#